data_AF-A0AA41RV64-F1
#
_entry.id   AF-A0AA41RV64-F1
#
_cell.length_a   1.000
_cell.length_b   1.000
_cell.length_c   1.000
_cell.angle_alpha   90.00
_cell.angle_beta   90.00
_cell.angle_gamma   90.00
#
_symmetry.space_group_name_H-M   'P 1'
#
loop_
_entity.id
_entity.type
_entity.pdbx_description
1 polymer ?
#
loop_
_entity_poly.entity_id
_entity_poly.type
_entity_poly.pdbx_seq_one_letter_code
_entity_poly.pdbx_strand_id
1 'polypeptide(L)'
;MHRDVKPHNVMIDHKQRKLRLTDWGLAEFYHSGKEYNVHYDYSLDMQSLGCMFAGMIFRKEPFFYGRDNYDQLVKIAKVLGTDELSAYLDKYTAWSSILSLMLSSGACTKPKNVCRHSRKPWTKFFNADNQHLVSPEAVDFLDKVLRYDHQDRRTAKEAMAHPYFFQVRAADNMAS
;
A
#
# COMPACT_ATOMS: atom_id res chain seq x y z
N MET A 1 -11.27 -11.12 2.33
CA MET A 1 -10.06 -10.27 2.40
C MET A 1 -8.89 -11.19 2.67
N HIS A 2 -7.77 -11.05 1.96
CA HIS A 2 -6.61 -11.94 2.14
C HIS A 2 -5.81 -11.58 3.40
N ARG A 3 -5.66 -10.28 3.68
CA ARG A 3 -5.01 -9.69 4.88
C ARG A 3 -3.51 -9.94 5.01
N ASP A 4 -2.93 -10.78 4.15
CA ASP A 4 -1.50 -11.08 4.13
C ASP A 4 -0.93 -11.13 2.69
N VAL A 5 -1.33 -10.19 1.82
CA VAL A 5 -0.75 -10.09 0.47
C VAL A 5 0.70 -9.60 0.59
N LYS A 6 1.64 -10.41 0.12
CA LYS A 6 3.08 -10.12 0.14
C LYS A 6 3.81 -11.00 -0.89
N PRO A 7 5.05 -10.68 -1.30
CA PRO A 7 5.75 -11.42 -2.36
C PRO A 7 5.87 -12.93 -2.06
N HIS A 8 6.10 -13.28 -0.80
CA HIS A 8 6.20 -14.68 -0.33
C HIS A 8 4.92 -15.50 -0.54
N ASN A 9 3.76 -14.84 -0.61
CA ASN A 9 2.45 -15.49 -0.79
C ASN A 9 2.00 -15.48 -2.27
N VAL A 10 2.87 -15.05 -3.19
CA VAL A 10 2.60 -15.01 -4.64
C VAL A 10 3.53 -15.99 -5.34
N MET A 11 2.98 -17.15 -5.71
CA MET A 11 3.71 -18.18 -6.44
C MET A 11 3.63 -17.93 -7.94
N ILE A 12 4.80 -17.91 -8.61
CA ILE A 12 4.90 -17.63 -10.05
C ILE A 12 5.66 -18.76 -10.74
N ASP A 13 5.00 -19.45 -11.66
CA ASP A 13 5.66 -20.25 -12.69
C ASP A 13 5.97 -19.33 -13.88
N HIS A 14 7.22 -18.85 -13.96
CA HIS A 14 7.65 -17.97 -15.04
C HIS A 14 7.65 -18.63 -16.42
N LYS A 15 7.85 -19.96 -16.50
CA LYS A 15 7.85 -20.68 -17.77
C LYS A 15 6.44 -20.77 -18.34
N GLN A 16 5.46 -21.09 -17.50
CA GLN A 16 4.05 -21.19 -17.88
C GLN A 16 3.31 -19.86 -17.79
N ARG A 17 3.94 -18.80 -17.27
CA ARG A 17 3.33 -17.50 -16.97
C ARG A 17 2.08 -17.63 -16.09
N LYS A 18 2.11 -18.55 -15.12
CA LYS A 18 1.00 -18.79 -14.18
C LYS A 18 1.33 -18.21 -12.81
N LEU A 19 0.38 -17.48 -12.25
CA LEU A 19 0.45 -16.91 -10.91
C LEU A 19 -0.64 -17.51 -10.02
N ARG A 20 -0.31 -17.75 -8.75
CA ARG A 20 -1.26 -18.18 -7.70
C ARG A 20 -0.99 -17.41 -6.42
N LEU A 21 -2.07 -16.91 -5.80
CA LEU A 21 -2.04 -16.36 -4.44
C LEU A 21 -2.25 -17.50 -3.45
N THR A 22 -1.39 -17.60 -2.43
CA THR A 22 -1.35 -18.69 -1.45
C THR A 22 -1.41 -18.15 -0.03
N ASP A 23 -1.48 -19.06 0.95
CA ASP A 23 -1.51 -18.75 2.39
C ASP A 23 -2.72 -17.92 2.83
N TRP A 24 -3.90 -18.56 2.75
CA TRP A 24 -5.18 -17.99 3.17
C TRP A 24 -5.43 -18.11 4.68
N GLY A 25 -4.42 -18.47 5.49
CA GLY A 25 -4.59 -18.73 6.92
C GLY A 25 -5.00 -17.50 7.75
N LEU A 26 -4.70 -16.29 7.24
CA LEU A 26 -5.10 -15.02 7.83
C LEU A 26 -6.30 -14.37 7.13
N ALA A 27 -6.83 -15.03 6.09
CA ALA A 27 -7.95 -14.50 5.33
C ALA A 27 -9.22 -14.46 6.20
N GLU A 28 -10.10 -13.50 5.89
CA GLU A 28 -11.34 -13.31 6.64
C GLU A 28 -12.48 -12.86 5.71
N PHE A 29 -13.70 -13.28 6.07
CA PHE A 29 -14.92 -12.81 5.43
C PHE A 29 -15.25 -11.40 5.92
N TYR A 30 -15.46 -10.49 4.97
CA TYR A 30 -15.89 -9.14 5.29
C TYR A 30 -17.37 -9.13 5.67
N HIS A 31 -17.68 -8.53 6.81
CA HIS A 31 -19.04 -8.31 7.30
C HIS A 31 -19.20 -6.82 7.58
N SER A 32 -20.14 -6.18 6.88
CA SER A 32 -20.40 -4.74 7.05
C SER A 32 -20.76 -4.42 8.50
N GLY A 33 -20.12 -3.40 9.09
CA GLY A 33 -20.40 -2.95 10.46
C GLY A 33 -19.78 -3.80 11.58
N LYS A 34 -19.04 -4.88 11.25
CA LYS A 34 -18.26 -5.62 12.25
C LYS A 34 -17.02 -4.81 12.64
N GLU A 35 -16.81 -4.62 13.93
CA GLU A 35 -15.55 -4.07 14.45
C GLU A 35 -14.45 -5.11 14.28
N TYR A 36 -13.56 -4.86 13.31
CA TYR A 36 -12.29 -5.54 13.23
C TYR A 36 -11.28 -4.73 14.06
N ASN A 37 -10.27 -5.39 14.66
CA ASN A 37 -9.19 -4.73 15.43
C ASN A 37 -8.53 -3.55 14.70
N VAL A 38 -8.76 -3.46 13.39
CA VAL A 38 -8.57 -2.27 12.60
C VAL A 38 -9.72 -2.17 11.60
N HIS A 39 -10.40 -1.01 11.51
CA HIS A 39 -11.43 -0.75 10.49
C HIS A 39 -10.83 -0.83 9.08
N TYR A 40 -10.71 -2.04 8.56
CA TYR A 40 -10.23 -2.33 7.22
C TYR A 40 -11.26 -3.18 6.49
N ASP A 41 -11.47 -2.86 5.22
CA ASP A 41 -12.18 -3.66 4.25
C ASP A 41 -11.17 -4.26 3.25
N TYR A 42 -11.64 -4.64 2.05
CA TYR A 42 -10.82 -5.17 0.96
C TYR A 42 -9.66 -4.25 0.52
N SER A 43 -9.74 -2.94 0.80
CA SER A 43 -8.69 -1.95 0.49
C SER A 43 -7.37 -2.17 1.25
N LEU A 44 -7.37 -2.99 2.32
CA LEU A 44 -6.15 -3.44 2.98
C LEU A 44 -5.24 -4.20 2.01
N ASP A 45 -5.82 -5.13 1.24
CA ASP A 45 -5.08 -5.93 0.26
C ASP A 45 -4.51 -5.04 -0.86
N MET A 46 -5.20 -3.94 -1.18
CA MET A 46 -4.74 -2.95 -2.17
C MET A 46 -3.51 -2.16 -1.68
N GLN A 47 -3.45 -1.80 -0.39
CA GLN A 47 -2.25 -1.17 0.18
C GLN A 47 -1.05 -2.11 0.13
N SER A 48 -1.25 -3.38 0.46
CA SER A 48 -0.23 -4.41 0.34
C SER A 48 0.25 -4.58 -1.11
N LEU A 49 -0.66 -4.60 -2.08
CA LEU A 49 -0.34 -4.59 -3.50
C LEU A 49 0.50 -3.37 -3.89
N GLY A 50 0.14 -2.17 -3.42
CA GLY A 50 0.90 -0.94 -3.66
C GLY A 50 2.32 -1.01 -3.12
N CYS A 51 2.51 -1.57 -1.91
CA CYS A 51 3.83 -1.78 -1.33
C CYS A 51 4.69 -2.75 -2.15
N MET A 52 4.12 -3.86 -2.64
CA MET A 52 4.82 -4.79 -3.53
C MET A 52 5.17 -4.11 -4.85
N PHE A 53 4.22 -3.40 -5.45
CA PHE A 53 4.40 -2.72 -6.73
C PHE A 53 5.50 -1.66 -6.65
N ALA A 54 5.50 -0.84 -5.59
CA ALA A 54 6.58 0.12 -5.33
C ALA A 54 7.94 -0.59 -5.17
N GLY A 55 7.98 -1.72 -4.46
CA GLY A 55 9.20 -2.50 -4.30
C GLY A 55 9.77 -3.01 -5.63
N MET A 56 8.89 -3.46 -6.52
CA MET A 56 9.25 -3.92 -7.87
C MET A 56 9.76 -2.78 -8.75
N ILE A 57 8.97 -1.70 -8.93
CA ILE A 57 9.32 -0.64 -9.89
C ILE A 57 10.49 0.22 -9.42
N PHE A 58 10.70 0.35 -8.10
CA PHE A 58 11.84 1.11 -7.56
C PHE A 58 13.04 0.23 -7.21
N ARG A 59 12.97 -1.10 -7.41
CA ARG A 59 13.99 -2.07 -6.99
C ARG A 59 14.42 -1.88 -5.53
N LYS A 60 13.44 -1.74 -4.65
CA LYS A 60 13.66 -1.50 -3.22
C LYS A 60 12.74 -2.37 -2.40
N GLU A 61 13.25 -3.50 -1.92
CA GLU A 61 12.47 -4.49 -1.19
C GLU A 61 12.95 -4.64 0.27
N PRO A 62 12.07 -4.42 1.26
CA PRO A 62 10.73 -3.85 1.14
C PRO A 62 10.78 -2.32 0.94
N PHE A 63 9.76 -1.77 0.27
CA PHE A 63 9.73 -0.33 -0.04
C PHE A 63 9.65 0.54 1.23
N PHE A 64 8.81 0.11 2.17
CA PHE A 64 8.72 0.64 3.53
C PHE A 64 9.30 -0.37 4.52
N TYR A 65 10.47 -0.07 5.08
CA TYR A 65 11.18 -0.95 6.02
C TYR A 65 11.12 -0.39 7.45
N GLY A 66 10.07 -0.75 8.19
CA GLY A 66 9.90 -0.49 9.61
C GLY A 66 10.42 -1.65 10.46
N ARG A 67 11.00 -1.33 11.62
CA ARG A 67 11.48 -2.33 12.60
C ARG A 67 10.36 -2.91 13.47
N ASP A 68 9.26 -2.18 13.60
CA ASP A 68 8.05 -2.52 14.33
C ASP A 68 6.86 -1.77 13.69
N ASN A 69 5.64 -1.98 14.21
CA ASN A 69 4.43 -1.35 13.67
C ASN A 69 4.47 0.19 13.72
N TYR A 70 5.12 0.77 14.74
CA TYR A 70 5.26 2.21 14.88
C TYR A 70 6.25 2.76 13.85
N ASP A 71 7.45 2.18 13.76
CA ASP A 71 8.48 2.59 12.81
C ASP A 71 7.97 2.40 11.37
N GLN A 72 7.14 1.39 11.11
CA GLN A 72 6.47 1.19 9.82
C GLN A 72 5.58 2.38 9.45
N LEU A 73 4.73 2.86 10.35
CA LEU A 73 3.92 4.05 10.12
C LEU A 73 4.81 5.28 9.87
N VAL A 74 5.91 5.42 10.61
CA VAL A 74 6.90 6.50 10.40
C VAL A 74 7.54 6.41 9.01
N LYS A 75 7.86 5.22 8.49
CA LYS A 75 8.38 5.08 7.11
C LYS A 75 7.36 5.52 6.06
N ILE A 76 6.09 5.19 6.25
CA ILE A 76 5.00 5.61 5.36
C ILE A 76 4.85 7.13 5.41
N ALA A 77 4.77 7.73 6.61
CA ALA A 77 4.70 9.18 6.82
C ALA A 77 5.87 9.95 6.21
N LYS A 78 7.07 9.38 6.22
CA LYS A 78 8.24 9.96 5.56
C LYS A 78 8.14 10.01 4.04
N VAL A 79 7.18 9.34 3.42
CA VAL A 79 6.99 9.32 1.95
C VAL A 79 5.68 9.98 1.55
N LEU A 80 4.55 9.53 2.11
CA LEU A 80 3.23 10.08 1.78
C LEU A 80 2.97 11.43 2.46
N GLY A 81 3.78 11.78 3.46
CA GLY A 81 3.67 13.03 4.21
C GLY A 81 2.75 12.92 5.41
N THR A 82 2.87 13.89 6.31
CA THR A 82 2.10 13.94 7.56
C THR A 82 0.75 14.63 7.41
N ASP A 83 0.61 15.51 6.43
CA ASP A 83 -0.60 16.33 6.29
C ASP A 83 -1.82 15.47 5.87
N GLU A 84 -1.63 14.53 4.91
CA GLU A 84 -2.66 13.54 4.54
C GLU A 84 -2.94 12.53 5.67
N LEU A 85 -1.91 12.16 6.44
CA LEU A 85 -2.09 11.29 7.62
C LEU A 85 -2.94 12.00 8.68
N SER A 86 -2.68 13.28 8.96
CA SER A 86 -3.49 14.08 9.88
C SER A 86 -4.95 14.17 9.41
N ALA A 87 -5.17 14.49 8.13
CA ALA A 87 -6.53 14.53 7.56
C ALA A 87 -7.27 13.20 7.68
N TYR A 88 -6.58 12.07 7.46
CA TYR A 88 -7.13 10.74 7.68
C TYR A 88 -7.53 10.52 9.15
N LEU A 89 -6.67 10.88 10.10
CA LEU A 89 -6.95 10.68 11.54
C LEU A 89 -8.11 11.57 12.02
N ASP A 90 -8.22 12.78 11.49
CA ASP A 90 -9.33 13.69 11.78
C ASP A 90 -10.66 13.14 11.22
N LYS A 91 -10.64 12.55 10.02
CA LYS A 91 -11.82 11.90 9.41
C LYS A 91 -12.29 10.68 10.21
N TYR A 92 -11.35 9.90 10.78
CA TYR A 92 -11.64 8.68 11.53
C TYR A 92 -11.28 8.86 13.02
N THR A 93 -12.09 9.63 13.75
CA THR A 93 -11.85 10.06 15.15
C THR A 93 -11.49 8.94 16.13
N ALA A 94 -12.05 7.73 15.96
CA ALA A 94 -11.68 6.55 16.75
C ALA A 94 -10.18 6.18 16.59
N TRP A 95 -9.64 6.36 15.38
CA TRP A 95 -8.23 6.14 15.06
C TRP A 95 -7.32 7.22 15.63
N SER A 96 -7.80 8.46 15.75
CA SER A 96 -7.04 9.52 16.44
C SER A 96 -6.74 9.12 17.89
N SER A 97 -7.72 8.53 18.59
CA SER A 97 -7.54 8.06 19.97
C SER A 97 -6.65 6.82 20.07
N ILE A 98 -6.86 5.81 19.21
CA ILE A 98 -6.05 4.57 19.17
C ILE A 98 -4.61 4.89 18.78
N LEU A 99 -4.41 5.70 17.76
CA LEU A 99 -3.07 6.12 17.34
C LEU A 99 -2.43 6.97 18.43
N SER A 100 -3.15 7.94 19.02
CA SER A 100 -2.61 8.72 20.13
C SER A 100 -2.19 7.80 21.28
N LEU A 101 -2.95 6.74 21.59
CA LEU A 101 -2.60 5.76 22.62
C LEU A 101 -1.40 4.88 22.24
N MET A 102 -1.31 4.42 20.98
CA MET A 102 -0.13 3.70 20.45
C MET A 102 1.13 4.57 20.41
N LEU A 103 1.00 5.85 20.08
CA LEU A 103 2.08 6.83 20.12
C LEU A 103 2.49 7.17 21.57
N SER A 104 1.56 7.06 22.53
CA SER A 104 1.79 7.37 23.95
C SER A 104 2.45 6.23 24.73
N SER A 105 2.25 4.97 24.32
CA SER A 105 2.57 3.79 25.14
C SER A 105 4.00 3.25 25.00
N GLY A 106 4.96 3.96 24.39
CA GLY A 106 6.31 3.39 24.30
C GLY A 106 7.55 4.19 23.85
N ALA A 107 7.51 5.45 23.39
CA ALA A 107 8.79 6.06 22.94
C ALA A 107 8.93 7.60 22.90
N CYS A 108 7.88 8.41 23.09
CA CYS A 108 8.02 9.85 22.92
C CYS A 108 7.12 10.64 23.86
N THR A 109 7.73 11.34 24.83
CA THR A 109 7.11 12.49 25.47
C THR A 109 6.86 13.55 24.39
N LYS A 110 5.57 13.70 24.04
CA LYS A 110 4.98 14.58 23.01
C LYS A 110 4.94 13.97 21.58
N PRO A 111 3.83 14.14 20.83
CA PRO A 111 3.66 13.71 19.44
C PRO A 111 4.50 14.55 18.45
N LYS A 112 5.76 14.82 18.78
CA LYS A 112 6.69 15.64 17.97
C LYS A 112 7.55 14.83 17.01
N ASN A 113 7.59 13.50 17.15
CA ASN A 113 8.50 12.64 16.38
C ASN A 113 7.88 11.92 15.18
N VAL A 114 6.58 12.12 14.92
CA VAL A 114 6.14 12.22 13.53
C VAL A 114 6.51 13.64 13.10
N CYS A 115 7.81 13.89 12.93
CA CYS A 115 8.30 15.18 12.44
C CYS A 115 7.50 15.51 11.18
N ARG A 116 7.00 16.73 11.06
CA ARG A 116 6.23 17.13 9.89
C ARG A 116 7.01 16.76 8.62
N HIS A 117 6.42 15.90 7.79
CA HIS A 117 7.03 15.44 6.55
C HIS A 117 6.17 15.89 5.38
N SER A 118 6.77 16.58 4.42
CA SER A 118 6.11 16.85 3.14
C SER A 118 5.99 15.55 2.34
N ARG A 119 4.89 15.39 1.60
CA ARG A 119 4.76 14.32 0.60
C ARG A 119 5.96 14.38 -0.35
N LYS A 120 6.62 13.25 -0.56
CA LYS A 120 7.73 13.13 -1.50
C LYS A 120 7.16 12.79 -2.87
N PRO A 121 7.56 13.51 -3.94
CA PRO A 121 7.22 13.08 -5.28
C PRO A 121 7.89 11.72 -5.56
N TRP A 122 7.19 10.83 -6.27
CA TRP A 122 7.69 9.50 -6.61
C TRP A 122 9.00 9.55 -7.40
N THR A 123 9.23 10.63 -8.15
CA THR A 123 10.48 10.92 -8.88
C THR A 123 11.73 10.88 -8.00
N LYS A 124 11.59 11.10 -6.68
CA LYS A 124 12.71 11.01 -5.73
C LYS A 124 13.27 9.58 -5.57
N PHE A 125 12.52 8.56 -5.99
CA PHE A 125 12.95 7.16 -5.91
C PHE A 125 13.52 6.65 -7.24
N PHE A 126 13.62 7.49 -8.26
CA PHE A 126 14.14 7.11 -9.56
C PHE A 126 15.66 7.10 -9.52
N ASN A 127 16.27 6.08 -10.14
CA ASN A 127 17.71 5.96 -10.30
C ASN A 127 18.05 5.21 -11.59
N ALA A 128 19.34 5.14 -11.94
CA ALA A 128 19.81 4.49 -13.16
C ALA A 128 19.41 3.01 -13.24
N ASP A 129 19.26 2.34 -12.10
CA ASP A 129 18.96 0.91 -12.02
C ASP A 129 17.48 0.58 -12.16
N ASN A 130 16.59 1.56 -12.02
CA ASN A 130 15.14 1.35 -12.02
C ASN A 130 14.37 2.20 -13.04
N GLN A 131 14.99 3.19 -13.67
CA GLN A 131 14.33 4.11 -14.62
C GLN A 131 13.57 3.39 -15.74
N HIS A 132 14.04 2.24 -16.21
CA HIS A 132 13.39 1.45 -17.28
C HIS A 132 12.12 0.71 -16.81
N LEU A 133 11.87 0.65 -15.50
CA LEU A 133 10.69 0.06 -14.89
C LEU A 133 9.63 1.10 -14.52
N VAL A 134 9.95 2.39 -14.63
CA VAL A 134 9.11 3.48 -14.13
C VAL A 134 8.60 4.31 -15.30
N SER A 135 7.32 4.13 -15.63
CA SER A 135 6.59 4.98 -16.58
C SER A 135 5.67 5.97 -15.86
N PRO A 136 5.20 7.05 -16.52
CA PRO A 136 4.18 7.94 -15.95
C PRO A 136 2.93 7.20 -15.47
N GLU A 137 2.48 6.19 -16.23
CA GLU A 137 1.31 5.37 -15.89
C GLU A 137 1.58 4.47 -14.68
N ALA A 138 2.81 3.98 -14.51
CA ALA A 138 3.22 3.19 -13.34
C ALA A 138 3.16 4.04 -12.06
N VAL A 139 3.66 5.27 -12.15
CA VAL A 139 3.65 6.23 -11.04
C VAL A 139 2.23 6.64 -10.69
N ASP A 140 1.42 6.97 -11.69
CA ASP A 140 0.00 7.32 -11.51
C ASP A 140 -0.82 6.16 -10.92
N PHE A 141 -0.56 4.93 -11.37
CA PHE A 141 -1.15 3.73 -10.78
C PHE A 141 -0.78 3.59 -9.30
N LEU A 142 0.52 3.68 -8.99
CA LEU A 142 1.02 3.56 -7.62
C LEU A 142 0.42 4.63 -6.71
N ASP A 143 0.33 5.87 -7.18
CA ASP A 143 -0.21 6.98 -6.42
C ASP A 143 -1.68 6.77 -6.02
N LYS A 144 -2.48 6.18 -6.92
CA LYS A 144 -3.90 5.86 -6.69
C LYS A 144 -4.13 4.62 -5.82
N VAL A 145 -3.11 3.78 -5.62
CA VAL A 145 -3.18 2.58 -4.78
C VAL A 145 -2.63 2.85 -3.37
N LEU A 146 -1.52 3.60 -3.26
CA LEU A 146 -0.91 3.97 -1.98
C LEU A 146 -1.46 5.28 -1.42
N ARG A 147 -2.67 5.19 -0.83
CA ARG A 147 -3.32 6.29 -0.09
C ARG A 147 -3.51 5.94 1.38
N TYR A 148 -3.46 6.96 2.25
CA TYR A 148 -3.81 6.80 3.66
C TYR A 148 -5.25 6.38 3.83
N ASP A 149 -6.15 7.23 3.32
CA ASP A 149 -7.57 6.95 3.31
C ASP A 149 -7.84 5.71 2.47
N HIS A 150 -8.37 4.70 3.15
CA HIS A 150 -8.65 3.41 2.57
C HIS A 150 -9.79 3.47 1.56
N GLN A 151 -10.69 4.46 1.68
CA GLN A 151 -11.77 4.72 0.73
C GLN A 151 -11.28 5.38 -0.56
N ASP A 152 -10.14 6.06 -0.52
CA ASP A 152 -9.53 6.70 -1.70
C ASP A 152 -8.68 5.72 -2.52
N ARG A 153 -8.40 4.53 -1.98
CA ARG A 153 -7.64 3.50 -2.70
C ARG A 153 -8.52 2.92 -3.80
N ARG A 154 -7.91 2.72 -4.97
CA ARG A 154 -8.55 1.97 -6.06
C ARG A 154 -8.96 0.58 -5.58
N THR A 155 -10.17 0.16 -5.93
CA THR A 155 -10.58 -1.24 -5.83
C THR A 155 -9.78 -2.11 -6.79
N ALA A 156 -9.73 -3.42 -6.56
CA ALA A 156 -9.05 -4.36 -7.47
C ALA A 156 -9.58 -4.26 -8.91
N LYS A 157 -10.90 -4.12 -9.08
CA LYS A 157 -11.53 -3.98 -10.40
C LYS A 157 -11.10 -2.70 -11.11
N GLU A 158 -11.07 -1.57 -10.41
CA GLU A 158 -10.62 -0.30 -10.99
C GLU A 158 -9.12 -0.30 -11.28
N ALA A 159 -8.33 -0.95 -10.42
CA ALA A 159 -6.90 -1.14 -10.62
C ALA A 159 -6.62 -1.94 -11.91
N MET A 160 -7.35 -3.02 -12.16
CA MET A 160 -7.24 -3.80 -13.40
C MET A 160 -7.59 -2.99 -14.66
N ALA A 161 -8.47 -1.99 -14.54
CA ALA A 161 -8.86 -1.10 -15.64
C ALA A 161 -7.87 0.05 -15.89
N HIS A 162 -6.87 0.25 -15.02
CA HIS A 162 -5.92 1.36 -15.11
C HIS A 162 -5.15 1.39 -16.45
N PRO A 163 -4.82 2.56 -17.02
CA PRO A 163 -4.04 2.67 -18.26
C PRO A 163 -2.71 1.90 -18.25
N TYR A 164 -2.07 1.78 -17.09
CA TYR A 164 -0.85 0.99 -16.90
C TYR A 164 -0.98 -0.47 -17.41
N PHE A 165 -2.17 -1.07 -17.29
CA PHE A 165 -2.42 -2.44 -17.75
C PHE A 165 -3.04 -2.52 -19.15
N PHE A 166 -3.09 -1.44 -19.91
CA PHE A 166 -3.71 -1.43 -21.24
C PHE A 166 -3.14 -2.49 -22.18
N GLN A 167 -1.81 -2.57 -22.30
CA GLN A 167 -1.17 -3.57 -23.16
C GLN A 167 -1.43 -5.00 -22.71
N VAL A 168 -1.50 -5.25 -21.39
CA VAL A 168 -1.81 -6.56 -20.83
C VAL A 168 -3.24 -6.97 -21.20
N ARG A 169 -4.21 -6.08 -21.02
CA ARG A 169 -5.61 -6.32 -21.40
C ARG A 169 -5.77 -6.52 -22.91
N ALA A 170 -5.06 -5.73 -23.72
CA ALA A 170 -5.10 -5.87 -25.17
C ALA A 170 -4.59 -7.24 -25.62
N ALA A 171 -3.50 -7.73 -25.01
CA ALA A 171 -2.96 -9.06 -25.31
C ALA A 171 -3.90 -10.19 -24.86
N ASP A 172 -4.55 -10.06 -23.69
CA ASP A 172 -5.51 -11.05 -23.17
C ASP A 172 -6.74 -11.18 -24.08
N ASN A 173 -7.27 -10.05 -24.57
CA ASN A 173 -8.38 -10.01 -25.53
C ASN A 173 -8.03 -10.62 -26.90
N MET A 174 -6.75 -10.63 -27.29
CA MET A 174 -6.30 -11.28 -28.53
C MET A 174 -6.06 -12.79 -28.37
N ALA A 175 -5.89 -13.25 -27.13
CA ALA A 175 -5.62 -14.65 -26.81
C ALA A 175 -6.88 -15.45 -26.42
N SER A 176 -8.01 -14.76 -26.23
CA SER A 176 -9.33 -15.31 -25.88
C SER A 176 -10.21 -15.47 -27.12
#